data_AF-C8P8Y3-F1
#
_entry.id   AF-C8P8Y3-F1
#
_cell.length_a   1.000
_cell.length_b   1.000
_cell.length_c   1.000
_cell.angle_alpha   90.00
_cell.angle_beta   90.00
_cell.angle_gamma   90.00
#
_symmetry.space_group_name_H-M   'P 1'
#
loop_
_entity.id
_entity.type
_entity.pdbx_description
1 polymer ?
#
loop_
_entity_poly.entity_id
_entity_poly.type
_entity_poly.pdbx_seq_one_letter_code
_entity_poly.pdbx_strand_id
1 'polypeptide(L)' 'MPSDNSGADVKPTSANTVDEIKSYLDKKGISYPTTALKDDLLKLVGDA' A
#
# COMPACT_ATOMS: atom_id res chain seq x y z
N MET A 1 0.37 -10.69 26.94
CA MET A 1 1.02 -10.36 25.65
C MET A 1 1.37 -11.68 24.98
N PRO A 2 1.01 -11.90 23.71
CA PRO A 2 1.54 -11.13 22.58
C PRO A 2 0.43 -10.48 21.72
N SER A 3 0.55 -9.17 21.52
CA SER A 3 0.84 -8.59 20.20
C SER A 3 -0.42 -8.28 19.41
N ASP A 4 -1.25 -7.39 19.96
CA ASP A 4 -1.92 -6.43 19.09
C ASP A 4 -0.82 -5.47 18.61
N ASN A 5 0.02 -5.96 17.72
CA ASN A 5 0.72 -5.09 16.81
C ASN A 5 -0.39 -4.57 15.90
N SER A 6 -1.14 -3.58 16.38
CA SER A 6 -1.79 -2.59 15.55
C SER A 6 -0.66 -1.83 14.86
N GLY A 7 0.11 -2.54 14.03
CA GLY A 7 0.91 -1.95 12.98
C GLY A 7 -0.14 -1.26 12.16
N ALA A 8 -0.34 0.02 12.42
CA ALA A 8 -1.08 0.87 11.55
C ALA A 8 -0.41 0.63 10.20
N ASP A 9 -1.04 -0.18 9.36
CA ASP A 9 -0.66 -0.32 7.98
C ASP A 9 -1.02 1.04 7.42
N VAL A 10 -0.15 2.03 7.65
CA VAL A 10 -0.45 3.41 7.34
C VAL A 10 -0.62 3.40 5.84
N LYS A 11 -1.88 3.57 5.42
CA LYS A 11 -2.29 3.61 4.04
C LYS A 11 -1.34 4.58 3.33
N PRO A 12 -0.45 4.12 2.44
CA PRO A 12 0.47 5.01 1.76
C PRO A 12 -0.34 6.06 0.99
N THR A 13 0.18 7.28 1.06
CA THR A 13 -0.45 8.48 0.50
C THR A 13 0.33 8.98 -0.71
N SER A 14 -0.16 10.02 -1.38
CA SER A 14 0.58 10.69 -2.46
C SER A 14 1.91 11.30 -2.00
N ALA A 15 2.17 11.40 -0.69
CA ALA A 15 3.47 11.75 -0.15
C ALA A 15 4.48 10.58 -0.23
N ASN A 16 4.02 9.34 -0.24
CA ASN A 16 4.88 8.15 -0.32
C ASN A 16 5.43 7.92 -1.73
N THR A 17 6.55 7.23 -1.81
CA THR A 17 7.16 6.81 -3.08
C THR A 17 6.40 5.63 -3.69
N VAL A 18 6.57 5.43 -5.00
CA VAL A 18 5.99 4.29 -5.73
C VAL A 18 6.39 2.97 -5.08
N ASP A 19 7.65 2.85 -4.64
CA ASP A 19 8.17 1.64 -4.02
C ASP A 19 7.55 1.35 -2.65
N GLU A 20 7.32 2.39 -1.84
CA GLU A 20 6.58 2.25 -0.57
C GLU A 20 5.12 1.82 -0.81
N ILE A 21 4.46 2.39 -1.81
CA ILE A 21 3.09 2.03 -2.18
C ILE A 21 3.02 0.57 -2.64
N LYS A 22 3.95 0.15 -3.51
CA LYS A 22 4.06 -1.24 -3.97
C LYS A 22 4.28 -2.20 -2.81
N SER A 23 5.22 -1.87 -1.92
CA SER A 23 5.51 -2.72 -0.75
C SER A 23 4.30 -2.88 0.17
N TYR A 24 3.46 -1.85 0.31
CA TYR A 24 2.19 -1.96 1.01
C TYR A 24 1.19 -2.87 0.27
N LEU A 25 1.03 -2.68 -1.04
CA LEU A 25 0.16 -3.51 -1.87
C LEU A 25 0.59 -4.99 -1.81
N ASP A 26 1.89 -5.27 -1.91
CA ASP A 26 2.48 -6.60 -1.76
C ASP A 26 2.18 -7.20 -0.38
N LYS A 27 2.37 -6.44 0.70
CA LYS A 27 2.02 -6.87 2.06
C LYS A 27 0.54 -7.18 2.23
N LYS A 28 -0.32 -6.41 1.55
CA LYS A 28 -1.78 -6.62 1.54
C LYS A 28 -2.22 -7.69 0.53
N GLY A 29 -1.31 -8.21 -0.30
CA GLY A 29 -1.64 -9.15 -1.37
C GLY A 29 -2.47 -8.54 -2.50
N ILE A 30 -2.46 -7.21 -2.63
CA ILE A 30 -3.19 -6.50 -3.68
C ILE A 30 -2.34 -6.56 -4.95
N SER A 31 -2.84 -7.24 -5.99
CA SER A 31 -2.21 -7.24 -7.30
C SER A 31 -2.33 -5.88 -7.97
N TYR A 32 -1.23 -5.39 -8.53
CA TYR A 32 -1.20 -4.15 -9.28
C TYR A 32 -0.53 -4.34 -10.66
N PRO A 33 -0.92 -3.56 -11.68
CA PRO A 33 -0.23 -3.55 -12.96
C PRO A 33 1.22 -3.05 -12.77
N THR A 34 2.19 -3.72 -13.38
CA THR A 34 3.61 -3.26 -13.33
C THR A 34 3.81 -1.93 -14.05
N THR A 35 2.91 -1.60 -14.98
CA THR A 35 2.83 -0.32 -15.69
C THR A 35 2.00 0.73 -14.95
N ALA A 36 1.40 0.39 -13.80
CA ALA A 36 0.60 1.33 -13.03
C ALA A 36 1.46 2.48 -12.53
N LEU A 37 0.96 3.69 -12.73
CA LEU A 37 1.58 4.90 -12.21
C LEU A 37 1.31 5.02 -10.72
N LYS A 38 2.06 5.92 -10.06
CA LYS A 38 1.89 6.23 -8.63
C LYS A 38 0.43 6.45 -8.26
N ASP A 39 -0.29 7.24 -9.05
CA ASP A 39 -1.70 7.55 -8.80
C ASP A 39 -2.61 6.33 -8.89
N ASP A 40 -2.35 5.41 -9.82
CA ASP A 40 -3.15 4.19 -9.97
C ASP A 40 -2.86 3.20 -8.83
N LEU A 41 -1.60 3.07 -8.43
CA LEU A 41 -1.23 2.29 -7.24
C LEU A 41 -1.92 2.85 -5.99
N LEU A 42 -1.95 4.18 -5.84
CA LEU A 42 -2.60 4.86 -4.73
C LEU A 42 -4.11 4.62 -4.66
N LYS A 43 -4.79 4.53 -5.81
CA LYS A 43 -6.21 4.18 -5.86
C LYS A 43 -6.48 2.77 -5.33
N LEU A 44 -5.59 1.81 -5.63
CA LEU A 44 -5.72 0.44 -5.12
C LEU A 44 -5.56 0.37 -3.59
N VAL A 45 -4.73 1.24 -3.03
CA VAL A 45 -4.62 1.40 -1.58
C VAL A 45 -5.85 2.14 -1.02
N GLY A 46 -6.45 3.01 -1.83
CA GLY A 46 -7.68 3.79 -1.65
C GLY A 46 -8.96 3.01 -1.36
N ASP A 47 -9.14 1.86 -2.01
CA ASP A 47 -10.44 1.19 -2.21
C ASP A 47 -10.73 0.03 -1.25
N ALA A 48 -9.93 -0.13 -0.17
CA ALA A 48 -10.12 -1.15 0.86
C ALA A 48 -10.57 -0.57 2.20
#